data_AF-A0AAX0WUJ0-F1
#
_entry.id   AF-A0AAX0WUJ0-F1
#
_cell.length_a   1.000
_cell.length_b   1.000
_cell.length_c   1.000
_cell.angle_alpha   90.00
_cell.angle_beta   90.00
_cell.angle_gamma   90.00
#
_symmetry.space_group_name_H-M   'P 1'
#
loop_
_entity.id
_entity.type
_entity.pdbx_description
1 polymer ?
#
loop_
_entity_poly.entity_id
_entity_poly.type
_entity_poly.pdbx_seq_one_letter_code
_entity_poly.pdbx_strand_id
1 'polypeptide(L)'
;MLERNDSNGVTVTRQVKKLIPDTTYKSSDFFDKCEVEPNFKIEQEQITIQASKTPPPTVKVDDLNIPETLLNDLSSDEIANIANQLISFAYDPLKVAHHLKDLDDALGKSMQESQILPSQEHTLPDSLIAGRGNYIPGPPPSTYKPLKKGGMLNTLLLERENLRDVNKNGFIVKFIGFVSSMIADRVVSSGQLFNENKQVNRVLLHGSYSHRLLLEAFAHAIEKGEIDLKLKSGKKLNFVQLLSVLVTVKTKNFHSLWEMAVDSIEDSERASNAPLDSRQFSFSCRSPFVLNSLLLCFGKELGLPNLQMYLLDSHYKAAYEMVLRSKEKMAKRERLDNYLQIDIPNERIYERCMEYFSTMAESYGEVGGMTPFTIDELDMLSDSRYLSSFWGPSVRMKISSPQQQTGTYSSWTGFFQSKSPVEERVPSESRKHELPKSEEDDDAEEQLNKKSKY
;
A
#
# COMPACT_ATOMS: atom_id res chain seq x y z
N MET A 1 0.09 -37.35 13.72
CA MET A 1 1.50 -37.31 14.15
C MET A 1 2.28 -36.82 12.94
N LEU A 2 2.66 -35.55 12.93
CA LEU A 2 3.36 -34.91 11.81
C LEU A 2 4.77 -34.57 12.30
N GLU A 3 5.75 -35.30 11.79
CA GLU A 3 7.16 -34.95 11.92
C GLU A 3 7.44 -33.72 11.04
N ARG A 4 7.86 -32.63 11.67
CA ARG A 4 8.44 -31.47 10.97
C ARG A 4 9.84 -31.88 10.52
N ASN A 5 10.01 -32.10 9.21
CA ASN A 5 11.32 -32.14 8.60
C ASN A 5 11.73 -30.72 8.18
N ASP A 6 12.90 -30.33 8.62
CA ASP A 6 13.64 -29.13 8.27
C ASP A 6 13.97 -29.10 6.75
N SER A 7 13.08 -28.57 5.91
CA SER A 7 13.41 -27.53 4.91
C SER A 7 12.36 -27.28 3.81
N ASN A 8 12.11 -26.05 3.33
CA ASN A 8 12.29 -24.67 3.87
C ASN A 8 11.70 -23.68 2.83
N GLY A 9 10.45 -23.82 2.38
CA GLY A 9 9.88 -22.91 1.37
C GLY A 9 8.48 -23.29 0.86
N VAL A 10 7.71 -22.32 0.37
CA VAL A 10 6.43 -22.54 -0.32
C VAL A 10 6.62 -22.29 -1.81
N THR A 11 6.29 -23.28 -2.64
CA THR A 11 6.44 -23.17 -4.10
C THR A 11 5.09 -23.09 -4.78
N VAL A 12 4.95 -22.15 -5.71
CA VAL A 12 3.71 -21.90 -6.44
C VAL A 12 4.01 -21.65 -7.92
N THR A 13 3.12 -22.09 -8.80
CA THR A 13 3.20 -21.78 -10.23
C THR A 13 2.28 -20.62 -10.57
N ARG A 14 2.80 -19.61 -11.27
CA ARG A 14 2.07 -18.40 -11.67
C ARG A 14 2.41 -18.00 -13.10
N GLN A 15 1.44 -17.42 -13.79
CA GLN A 15 1.73 -16.62 -14.98
C GLN A 15 2.39 -15.32 -14.53
N VAL A 16 3.54 -15.02 -15.10
CA VAL A 16 4.30 -13.81 -14.84
C VAL A 16 4.46 -13.05 -16.16
N LYS A 17 4.00 -11.80 -16.17
CA LYS A 17 4.26 -10.82 -17.21
C LYS A 17 5.57 -10.12 -16.90
N LYS A 18 6.58 -10.36 -17.73
CA LYS A 18 7.86 -9.65 -17.73
C LYS A 18 7.79 -8.53 -18.74
N LEU A 19 7.61 -7.31 -18.24
CA LEU A 19 7.64 -6.11 -19.07
C LEU A 19 9.04 -5.92 -19.64
N ILE A 20 9.15 -5.59 -20.93
CA ILE A 20 10.43 -5.28 -21.56
C ILE A 20 10.69 -3.79 -21.30
N PRO A 21 11.72 -3.41 -20.51
CA PRO A 21 11.99 -2.02 -20.21
C PRO A 21 12.20 -1.22 -21.50
N ASP A 22 11.41 -0.15 -21.67
CA ASP A 22 11.65 0.83 -22.72
C ASP A 22 12.64 1.88 -22.19
N THR A 23 13.91 1.74 -22.51
CA THR A 23 14.98 2.66 -22.08
C THR A 23 14.83 4.07 -22.66
N THR A 24 13.93 4.27 -23.62
CA THR A 24 13.64 5.58 -24.22
C THR A 24 12.42 6.26 -23.61
N TYR A 25 11.67 5.55 -22.78
CA TYR A 25 10.44 6.02 -22.17
C TYR A 25 10.70 7.20 -21.24
N LYS A 26 10.03 8.33 -21.49
CA LYS A 26 10.02 9.47 -20.58
C LYS A 26 8.66 9.59 -19.91
N SER A 27 8.63 10.15 -18.69
CA SER A 27 7.36 10.41 -17.99
C SER A 27 6.40 11.29 -18.80
N SER A 28 6.90 12.14 -19.70
CA SER A 28 6.10 12.95 -20.62
C SER A 28 5.27 12.11 -21.60
N ASP A 29 5.73 10.89 -21.90
CA ASP A 29 5.19 10.06 -22.99
C ASP A 29 4.15 9.06 -22.46
N PHE A 30 3.85 9.10 -21.15
CA PHE A 30 2.96 8.14 -20.48
C PHE A 30 1.61 7.98 -21.17
N PHE A 31 0.97 9.10 -21.56
CA PHE A 31 -0.36 9.06 -22.17
C PHE A 31 -0.31 8.43 -23.56
N ASP A 32 0.67 8.79 -24.38
CA ASP A 32 0.85 8.22 -25.73
C ASP A 32 1.16 6.71 -25.63
N LYS A 33 1.93 6.31 -24.62
CA LYS A 33 2.29 4.90 -24.38
C LYS A 33 1.12 4.06 -23.86
N CYS A 34 0.09 4.68 -23.28
CA CYS A 34 -1.14 3.97 -22.91
C CYS A 34 -1.97 3.52 -24.12
N GLU A 35 -1.83 4.18 -25.27
CA GLU A 35 -2.55 3.82 -26.51
C GLU A 35 -2.02 2.50 -27.11
N VAL A 36 -0.74 2.22 -26.89
CA VAL A 36 -0.04 1.05 -27.42
C VAL A 36 0.07 -0.03 -26.34
N GLU A 37 -0.05 -1.30 -26.73
CA GLU A 37 0.17 -2.41 -25.80
C GLU A 37 1.61 -2.42 -25.25
N PRO A 38 1.80 -2.70 -23.95
CA PRO A 38 3.13 -2.89 -23.41
C PRO A 38 3.81 -4.09 -24.07
N ASN A 39 5.10 -3.96 -24.36
CA ASN A 39 5.90 -5.10 -24.77
C ASN A 39 6.17 -5.95 -23.54
N PHE A 40 5.67 -7.18 -23.55
CA PHE A 40 5.89 -8.11 -22.45
C PHE A 40 6.09 -9.53 -22.95
N LYS A 41 6.75 -10.32 -22.10
CA LYS A 41 6.81 -11.76 -22.24
C LYS A 41 5.99 -12.40 -21.11
N ILE A 42 5.05 -13.25 -21.47
CA ILE A 42 4.32 -14.07 -20.49
C ILE A 42 5.07 -15.39 -20.33
N GLU A 43 5.39 -15.74 -19.09
CA GLU A 43 6.00 -17.01 -18.75
C GLU A 43 5.21 -17.68 -17.63
N GLN A 44 5.13 -19.01 -17.65
CA GLN A 44 4.74 -19.78 -16.47
C GLN A 44 5.99 -19.98 -15.62
N GLU A 45 5.95 -19.47 -14.40
CA GLU A 45 7.08 -19.51 -13.48
C GLU A 45 6.76 -20.28 -12.23
N GLN A 46 7.72 -21.12 -11.82
CA GLN A 46 7.73 -21.74 -10.51
C GLN A 46 8.44 -20.79 -9.54
N ILE A 47 7.67 -20.22 -8.63
CA ILE A 47 8.12 -19.23 -7.65
C ILE A 47 8.23 -19.93 -6.30
N THR A 48 9.42 -19.91 -5.69
CA THR A 48 9.66 -20.50 -4.36
C THR A 48 9.92 -19.40 -3.35
N ILE A 49 8.99 -19.23 -2.41
CA ILE A 49 9.06 -18.30 -1.30
C ILE A 49 9.75 -19.00 -0.14
N GLN A 50 10.93 -18.53 0.22
CA GLN A 50 11.75 -19.10 1.27
C GLN A 50 12.67 -18.05 1.86
N ALA A 51 13.19 -18.30 3.06
CA ALA A 51 14.31 -17.54 3.60
C ALA A 51 15.47 -17.55 2.60
N SER A 52 16.13 -16.41 2.42
CA SER A 52 17.27 -16.36 1.50
C SER A 52 18.39 -17.30 1.98
N LYS A 53 19.07 -17.92 1.02
CA LYS A 53 20.23 -18.77 1.28
C LYS A 53 21.46 -17.96 1.72
N THR A 54 21.48 -16.67 1.43
CA THR A 54 22.52 -15.76 1.95
C THR A 54 22.24 -15.47 3.42
N PRO A 55 23.25 -15.38 4.29
CA PRO A 55 23.01 -15.00 5.67
C PRO A 55 22.43 -13.56 5.75
N PRO A 56 21.59 -13.28 6.76
CA PRO A 56 21.10 -11.93 7.00
C PRO A 56 22.28 -10.98 7.31
N PRO A 57 22.16 -9.68 7.01
CA PRO A 57 23.16 -8.71 7.45
C PRO A 57 23.26 -8.72 8.99
N THR A 58 24.44 -8.38 9.51
CA THR A 58 24.70 -8.42 10.94
C THR A 58 25.20 -7.06 11.41
N VAL A 59 24.61 -6.57 12.48
CA VAL A 59 25.04 -5.38 13.22
C VAL A 59 26.15 -5.77 14.19
N LYS A 60 27.30 -5.12 14.08
CA LYS A 60 28.43 -5.30 14.98
C LYS A 60 28.46 -4.18 16.00
N VAL A 61 28.87 -4.51 17.23
CA VAL A 61 28.99 -3.55 18.34
C VAL A 61 29.87 -2.35 17.96
N ASP A 62 31.02 -2.63 17.34
CA ASP A 62 31.97 -1.59 16.94
C ASP A 62 31.42 -0.64 15.88
N ASP A 63 30.35 -1.02 15.19
CA ASP A 63 29.73 -0.23 14.12
C ASP A 63 28.56 0.63 14.60
N LEU A 64 28.20 0.56 15.89
CA LEU A 64 27.10 1.31 16.47
C LEU A 64 27.53 2.70 16.95
N ASN A 65 26.76 3.71 16.56
CA ASN A 65 26.72 5.04 17.14
C ASN A 65 25.47 5.15 18.03
N ILE A 66 25.69 5.13 19.34
CA ILE A 66 24.64 5.05 20.37
C ILE A 66 24.59 6.38 21.12
N PRO A 67 23.44 7.06 21.19
CA PRO A 67 23.27 8.24 22.04
C PRO A 67 23.62 7.96 23.51
N GLU A 68 24.35 8.87 24.16
CA GLU A 68 24.77 8.72 25.56
C GLU A 68 23.61 8.45 26.52
N THR A 69 22.44 9.01 26.23
CA THR A 69 21.22 8.82 27.03
C THR A 69 20.78 7.36 27.09
N LEU A 70 21.04 6.56 26.05
CA LEU A 70 20.70 5.13 26.02
C LEU A 70 21.75 4.26 26.70
N LEU A 71 23.02 4.69 26.71
CA LEU A 71 24.13 3.92 27.32
C LEU A 71 24.01 3.79 28.85
N ASN A 72 23.20 4.64 29.48
CA ASN A 72 22.90 4.54 30.90
C ASN A 72 22.04 3.31 31.25
N ASP A 73 21.23 2.83 30.30
CA ASP A 73 20.26 1.75 30.51
C ASP A 73 20.52 0.50 29.66
N LEU A 74 21.30 0.62 28.58
CA LEU A 74 21.54 -0.43 27.58
C LEU A 74 23.03 -0.50 27.20
N SER A 75 23.59 -1.71 27.19
CA SER A 75 24.92 -1.94 26.62
C SER A 75 24.86 -2.12 25.10
N SER A 76 25.97 -1.79 24.42
CA SER A 76 26.09 -1.96 22.97
C SER A 76 25.89 -3.41 22.52
N ASP A 77 26.31 -4.39 23.32
CA ASP A 77 26.08 -5.82 23.07
C ASP A 77 24.58 -6.15 23.03
N GLU A 78 23.81 -5.62 23.98
CA GLU A 78 22.36 -5.87 24.07
C GLU A 78 21.64 -5.26 22.87
N ILE A 79 22.01 -4.04 22.48
CA ILE A 79 21.45 -3.36 21.31
C ILE A 79 21.77 -4.15 20.04
N ALA A 80 23.03 -4.56 19.84
CA ALA A 80 23.43 -5.36 18.68
C ALA A 80 22.70 -6.71 18.65
N ASN A 81 22.57 -7.39 19.80
CA ASN A 81 21.86 -8.66 19.89
C ASN A 81 20.37 -8.53 19.56
N ILE A 82 19.69 -7.51 20.11
CA ILE A 82 18.27 -7.25 19.80
C ILE A 82 18.11 -6.95 18.30
N ALA A 83 18.96 -6.08 17.74
CA ALA A 83 18.91 -5.74 16.32
C ALA A 83 19.10 -6.98 15.43
N ASN A 84 20.09 -7.83 15.73
CA ASN A 84 20.37 -9.04 14.97
C ASN A 84 19.24 -10.08 15.07
N GLN A 85 18.57 -10.20 16.22
CA GLN A 85 17.38 -11.04 16.36
C GLN A 85 16.24 -10.55 15.45
N LEU A 86 15.98 -9.24 15.42
CA LEU A 86 14.94 -8.63 14.56
C LEU A 86 15.26 -8.77 13.08
N ILE A 87 16.49 -8.47 12.68
CA ILE A 87 16.95 -8.61 11.29
C ILE A 87 16.81 -10.06 10.85
N SER A 88 17.32 -11.01 11.63
CA SER A 88 17.22 -12.45 11.33
C SER A 88 15.77 -12.91 11.23
N PHE A 89 14.90 -12.45 12.14
CA PHE A 89 13.47 -12.75 12.10
C PHE A 89 12.80 -12.26 10.81
N ALA A 90 13.00 -10.99 10.47
CA ALA A 90 12.37 -10.36 9.30
C ALA A 90 12.96 -10.84 7.97
N TYR A 91 14.10 -11.51 8.00
CA TYR A 91 14.73 -12.09 6.83
C TYR A 91 14.02 -13.37 6.33
N ASP A 92 13.22 -14.02 7.20
CA ASP A 92 12.44 -15.21 6.87
C ASP A 92 10.95 -14.88 6.66
N PRO A 93 10.44 -14.93 5.40
CA PRO A 93 9.05 -14.62 5.11
C PRO A 93 8.06 -15.61 5.72
N LEU A 94 8.45 -16.89 5.90
CA LEU A 94 7.58 -17.90 6.51
C LEU A 94 7.41 -17.63 8.00
N LYS A 95 8.48 -17.18 8.65
CA LYS A 95 8.46 -16.80 10.07
C LYS A 95 7.57 -15.58 10.28
N VAL A 96 7.77 -14.51 9.50
CA VAL A 96 6.91 -13.33 9.55
C VAL A 96 5.44 -13.69 9.32
N ALA A 97 5.16 -14.53 8.31
CA ALA A 97 3.79 -14.95 8.03
C ALA A 97 3.18 -15.77 9.17
N HIS A 98 3.95 -16.66 9.79
CA HIS A 98 3.50 -17.44 10.95
C HIS A 98 3.00 -16.53 12.08
N HIS A 99 3.74 -15.45 12.37
CA HIS A 99 3.38 -14.53 13.45
C HIS A 99 2.27 -13.54 13.10
N LEU A 100 1.78 -13.52 11.86
CA LEU A 100 0.62 -12.73 11.44
C LEU A 100 -0.70 -13.50 11.45
N LYS A 101 -0.69 -14.82 11.70
CA LYS A 101 -1.90 -15.66 11.61
C LYS A 101 -3.02 -15.22 12.56
N ASP A 102 -2.69 -14.90 13.81
CA ASP A 102 -3.68 -14.44 14.78
C ASP A 102 -4.34 -13.12 14.33
N LEU A 103 -3.63 -12.26 13.59
CA LEU A 103 -4.21 -11.05 12.99
C LEU A 103 -5.09 -11.40 11.78
N ASP A 104 -4.62 -12.31 10.93
CA ASP A 104 -5.36 -12.79 9.76
C ASP A 104 -6.71 -13.40 10.16
N ASP A 105 -6.72 -14.26 11.17
CA ASP A 105 -7.93 -14.90 11.70
C ASP A 105 -8.90 -13.88 12.30
N ALA A 106 -8.40 -12.92 13.08
CA ALA A 106 -9.20 -11.84 13.64
C ALA A 106 -9.81 -10.97 12.54
N LEU A 107 -9.03 -10.64 11.50
CA LEU A 107 -9.51 -9.91 10.34
C LEU A 107 -10.58 -10.70 9.58
N GLY A 108 -10.35 -12.00 9.34
CA GLY A 108 -11.31 -12.89 8.68
C GLY A 108 -12.64 -12.94 9.42
N LYS A 109 -12.60 -13.04 10.75
CA LYS A 109 -13.81 -12.96 11.60
C LYS A 109 -14.54 -11.63 11.44
N SER A 110 -13.83 -10.49 11.52
CA SER A 110 -14.45 -9.17 11.34
C SER A 110 -15.05 -8.98 9.93
N MET A 111 -14.40 -9.51 8.89
CA MET A 111 -14.91 -9.48 7.52
C MET A 111 -16.19 -10.30 7.38
N GLN A 112 -16.24 -11.50 7.97
CA GLN A 112 -17.42 -12.36 7.98
C GLN A 112 -18.60 -11.71 8.71
N GLU A 113 -18.38 -11.16 9.92
CA GLU A 113 -19.40 -10.46 10.71
C GLU A 113 -19.97 -9.25 9.95
N SER A 114 -19.14 -8.59 9.16
CA SER A 114 -19.53 -7.44 8.34
C SER A 114 -20.11 -7.80 6.97
N GLN A 115 -20.40 -9.09 6.73
CA GLN A 115 -20.91 -9.63 5.46
C GLN A 115 -20.02 -9.28 4.25
N ILE A 116 -18.73 -9.04 4.48
CA ILE A 116 -17.74 -9.02 3.43
C ILE A 116 -17.38 -10.48 3.21
N LEU A 117 -18.16 -11.15 2.35
CA LEU A 117 -17.99 -12.55 1.95
C LEU A 117 -17.37 -12.62 0.55
N PRO A 118 -16.06 -12.47 0.43
CA PRO A 118 -15.36 -12.58 -0.84
C PRO A 118 -15.28 -14.05 -1.25
N SER A 119 -15.74 -14.35 -2.46
CA SER A 119 -15.39 -15.61 -3.12
C SER A 119 -13.89 -15.57 -3.44
N GLN A 120 -13.08 -16.34 -2.72
CA GLN A 120 -11.63 -16.40 -2.97
C GLN A 120 -11.30 -16.79 -4.42
N GLU A 121 -12.19 -17.55 -5.09
CA GLU A 121 -12.01 -18.06 -6.46
C GLU A 121 -12.00 -16.97 -7.55
N HIS A 122 -12.47 -15.75 -7.26
CA HIS A 122 -12.55 -14.65 -8.24
C HIS A 122 -11.81 -13.37 -7.80
N THR A 123 -10.88 -13.51 -6.86
CA THR A 123 -10.20 -12.35 -6.25
C THR A 123 -8.76 -12.17 -6.72
N LEU A 124 -8.08 -13.26 -7.11
CA LEU A 124 -6.68 -13.20 -7.54
C LEU A 124 -6.57 -12.83 -9.02
N PRO A 125 -5.54 -12.05 -9.42
CA PRO A 125 -5.32 -11.72 -10.82
C PRO A 125 -4.84 -12.95 -11.61
N ASP A 126 -5.14 -12.98 -12.91
CA ASP A 126 -4.72 -14.06 -13.82
C ASP A 126 -3.19 -14.17 -13.96
N SER A 127 -2.49 -13.06 -13.71
CA SER A 127 -1.04 -12.97 -13.82
C SER A 127 -0.44 -12.02 -12.78
N LEU A 128 0.84 -12.20 -12.49
CA LEU A 128 1.68 -11.26 -11.76
C LEU A 128 2.51 -10.43 -12.74
N ILE A 129 2.91 -9.23 -12.36
CA ILE A 129 3.86 -8.40 -13.09
C ILE A 129 5.21 -8.50 -12.36
N ALA A 130 6.28 -8.78 -13.09
CA ALA A 130 7.63 -8.75 -12.52
C ALA A 130 8.05 -7.30 -12.24
N GLY A 131 8.39 -6.99 -10.99
CA GLY A 131 8.92 -5.71 -10.54
C GLY A 131 10.42 -5.76 -10.25
N ARG A 132 11.02 -4.65 -9.79
CA ARG A 132 12.42 -4.64 -9.37
C ARG A 132 12.54 -5.28 -7.99
N GLY A 133 13.03 -6.52 -7.95
CA GLY A 133 13.21 -7.27 -6.70
C GLY A 133 11.92 -7.75 -6.02
N ASN A 134 10.76 -7.58 -6.63
CA ASN A 134 9.47 -8.01 -6.09
C ASN A 134 8.42 -8.29 -7.19
N TYR A 135 7.29 -8.89 -6.82
CA TYR A 135 6.13 -9.06 -7.71
C TYR A 135 5.04 -8.02 -7.42
N ILE A 136 4.32 -7.63 -8.47
CA ILE A 136 3.17 -6.74 -8.38
C ILE A 136 1.95 -7.53 -8.87
N PRO A 137 0.77 -7.45 -8.22
CA PRO A 137 -0.42 -8.11 -8.75
C PRO A 137 -0.78 -7.54 -10.12
N GLY A 138 -1.21 -8.40 -11.05
CA GLY A 138 -1.83 -7.97 -12.31
C GLY A 138 -3.17 -7.25 -12.06
N PRO A 139 -3.81 -6.73 -13.12
CA PRO A 139 -5.10 -6.04 -12.98
C PRO A 139 -6.15 -6.93 -12.30
N PRO A 140 -7.12 -6.35 -11.59
CA PRO A 140 -8.20 -7.11 -10.99
C PRO A 140 -8.99 -7.84 -12.08
N PRO A 141 -9.50 -9.06 -11.81
CA PRO A 141 -10.40 -9.76 -12.72
C PRO A 141 -11.59 -8.88 -13.10
N SER A 142 -12.10 -9.02 -14.33
CA SER A 142 -13.24 -8.24 -14.83
C SER A 142 -14.51 -8.41 -13.99
N THR A 143 -14.65 -9.53 -13.29
CA THR A 143 -15.75 -9.84 -12.37
C THR A 143 -15.58 -9.27 -10.96
N TYR A 144 -14.41 -8.70 -10.64
CA TYR A 144 -14.09 -8.22 -9.30
C TYR A 144 -14.91 -6.98 -8.91
N LYS A 145 -15.47 -7.00 -7.69
CA LYS A 145 -16.21 -5.87 -7.12
C LYS A 145 -15.43 -5.25 -5.96
N PRO A 146 -15.19 -3.92 -5.97
CA PRO A 146 -14.47 -3.25 -4.88
C PRO A 146 -15.22 -3.39 -3.55
N LEU A 147 -14.50 -3.60 -2.45
CA LEU A 147 -15.11 -3.84 -1.14
C LEU A 147 -15.43 -2.52 -0.40
N LYS A 148 -16.26 -2.52 0.62
CA LYS A 148 -16.39 -1.41 1.57
C LYS A 148 -15.91 -1.92 2.92
N LYS A 149 -14.68 -1.56 3.31
CA LYS A 149 -13.93 -2.25 4.36
C LYS A 149 -14.01 -1.63 5.75
N GLY A 150 -14.65 -0.47 5.90
CA GLY A 150 -14.83 0.18 7.21
C GLY A 150 -13.56 0.53 8.00
N GLY A 151 -12.36 0.39 7.41
CA GLY A 151 -11.11 0.54 8.14
C GLY A 151 -10.77 -0.60 9.11
N MET A 152 -11.38 -1.78 8.99
CA MET A 152 -11.25 -2.90 9.95
C MET A 152 -9.80 -3.23 10.34
N LEU A 153 -8.91 -3.41 9.37
CA LEU A 153 -7.50 -3.73 9.66
C LEU A 153 -6.82 -2.62 10.47
N ASN A 154 -7.17 -1.36 10.23
CA ASN A 154 -6.62 -0.25 10.99
C ASN A 154 -7.07 -0.28 12.45
N THR A 155 -8.35 -0.62 12.69
CA THR A 155 -8.93 -0.76 14.03
C THR A 155 -8.27 -1.90 14.79
N LEU A 156 -8.17 -3.10 14.18
CA LEU A 156 -7.54 -4.26 14.80
C LEU A 156 -6.07 -3.99 15.17
N LEU A 157 -5.32 -3.37 14.25
CA LEU A 157 -3.93 -3.01 14.53
C LEU A 157 -3.84 -1.96 15.65
N LEU A 158 -4.69 -0.93 15.65
CA LEU A 158 -4.72 0.09 16.69
C LEU A 158 -5.00 -0.50 18.08
N GLU A 159 -5.93 -1.44 18.18
CA GLU A 159 -6.24 -2.14 19.44
C GLU A 159 -5.00 -2.86 19.97
N ARG A 160 -4.30 -3.61 19.12
CA ARG A 160 -3.08 -4.34 19.51
C ARG A 160 -1.89 -3.45 19.81
N GLU A 161 -1.73 -2.36 19.06
CA GLU A 161 -0.70 -1.35 19.30
C GLU A 161 -0.92 -0.68 20.67
N ASN A 162 -2.16 -0.31 20.99
CA ASN A 162 -2.51 0.31 22.26
C ASN A 162 -2.19 -0.56 23.48
N LEU A 163 -2.34 -1.89 23.37
CA LEU A 163 -1.95 -2.84 24.42
C LEU A 163 -0.44 -2.80 24.74
N ARG A 164 0.36 -2.25 23.83
CA ARG A 164 1.83 -2.19 23.92
C ARG A 164 2.34 -0.77 24.08
N ASP A 165 1.46 0.13 24.52
CA ASP A 165 1.73 1.55 24.72
C ASP A 165 2.07 2.32 23.43
N VAL A 166 1.76 1.77 22.27
CA VAL A 166 1.96 2.38 20.94
C VAL A 166 0.63 2.97 20.45
N ASN A 167 0.65 4.13 19.80
CA ASN A 167 -0.53 4.82 19.27
C ASN A 167 -1.62 5.14 20.32
N LYS A 168 -1.24 5.30 21.59
CA LYS A 168 -2.16 5.52 22.74
C LYS A 168 -3.21 6.60 22.55
N ASN A 169 -2.95 7.58 21.70
CA ASN A 169 -3.86 8.67 21.42
C ASN A 169 -5.07 8.24 20.56
N GLY A 170 -5.15 6.96 20.16
CA GLY A 170 -6.29 6.39 19.45
C GLY A 170 -6.34 6.74 17.97
N PHE A 171 -5.26 7.28 17.40
CA PHE A 171 -5.16 7.61 15.98
C PHE A 171 -3.83 7.17 15.38
N ILE A 172 -3.83 7.04 14.05
CA ILE A 172 -2.63 6.80 13.23
C ILE A 172 -2.35 8.05 12.40
N VAL A 173 -1.13 8.55 12.47
CA VAL A 173 -0.68 9.60 11.57
C VAL A 173 -0.45 9.04 10.16
N LYS A 174 -0.66 9.90 9.17
CA LYS A 174 -0.43 9.62 7.77
C LYS A 174 0.70 10.47 7.23
N PHE A 175 1.67 9.81 6.61
CA PHE A 175 2.72 10.47 5.86
C PHE A 175 2.21 10.78 4.46
N ILE A 176 2.34 12.04 4.08
CA ILE A 176 1.92 12.57 2.78
C ILE A 176 3.15 13.14 2.11
N GLY A 177 3.53 12.55 0.98
CA GLY A 177 4.73 12.94 0.24
C GLY A 177 6.02 12.54 0.95
N PHE A 178 7.09 13.30 0.72
CA PHE A 178 8.38 13.02 1.32
C PHE A 178 8.39 13.44 2.79
N VAL A 179 8.72 12.50 3.69
CA VAL A 179 8.95 12.77 5.11
C VAL A 179 10.41 12.48 5.40
N SER A 180 11.15 13.49 5.88
CA SER A 180 12.56 13.30 6.21
C SER A 180 12.74 12.31 7.35
N SER A 181 13.85 11.58 7.34
CA SER A 181 14.19 10.62 8.40
C SER A 181 14.14 11.25 9.79
N MET A 182 14.60 12.50 9.95
CA MET A 182 14.50 13.23 11.22
C MET A 182 13.06 13.35 11.75
N ILE A 183 12.08 13.58 10.88
CA ILE A 183 10.66 13.68 11.29
C ILE A 183 10.10 12.29 11.57
N ALA A 184 10.39 11.31 10.69
CA ALA A 184 9.96 9.93 10.87
C ALA A 184 10.49 9.32 12.18
N ASP A 185 11.78 9.51 12.46
CA ASP A 185 12.46 9.06 13.68
C ASP A 185 11.75 9.62 14.93
N ARG A 186 11.40 10.92 14.92
CA ARG A 186 10.68 11.56 16.04
C ARG A 186 9.26 11.02 16.24
N VAL A 187 8.56 10.71 15.16
CA VAL A 187 7.22 10.10 15.22
C VAL A 187 7.35 8.71 15.86
N VAL A 188 8.23 7.87 15.33
CA VAL A 188 8.43 6.48 15.80
C VAL A 188 8.94 6.42 17.23
N SER A 189 9.94 7.24 17.59
CA SER A 189 10.50 7.28 18.95
C SER A 189 9.49 7.76 20.00
N SER A 190 8.44 8.48 19.58
CA SER A 190 7.34 8.89 20.47
C SER A 190 6.31 7.79 20.75
N GLY A 191 6.51 6.59 20.19
CA GLY A 191 5.55 5.49 20.27
C GLY A 191 4.37 5.65 19.31
N GLN A 192 4.52 6.46 18.25
CA GLN A 192 3.51 6.62 17.21
C GLN A 192 3.96 5.90 15.93
N LEU A 193 3.12 5.01 15.42
CA LEU A 193 3.26 4.43 14.09
C LEU A 193 2.40 5.20 13.08
N PHE A 194 2.74 5.00 11.82
CA PHE A 194 2.20 5.74 10.70
C PHE A 194 1.69 4.80 9.61
N ASN A 195 0.79 5.33 8.78
CA ASN A 195 0.46 4.77 7.49
C ASN A 195 0.93 5.76 6.43
N GLU A 196 1.18 5.31 5.21
CA GLU A 196 1.52 6.24 4.13
C GLU A 196 0.35 6.42 3.17
N ASN A 197 0.35 7.54 2.46
CA ASN A 197 -0.65 7.82 1.45
C ASN A 197 -0.28 7.18 0.09
N LYS A 198 -1.07 6.19 -0.35
CA LYS A 198 -0.83 5.45 -1.60
C LYS A 198 -1.01 6.26 -2.89
N GLN A 199 -1.63 7.44 -2.82
CA GLN A 199 -1.94 8.26 -3.99
C GLN A 199 -0.85 9.24 -4.36
N VAL A 200 0.13 9.44 -3.47
CA VAL A 200 1.31 10.26 -3.72
C VAL A 200 2.48 9.31 -3.94
N ASN A 201 3.21 9.52 -5.05
CA ASN A 201 4.51 8.85 -5.28
C ASN A 201 4.44 7.30 -5.41
N ARG A 202 5.57 6.61 -5.27
CA ARG A 202 5.70 5.12 -5.38
C ARG A 202 5.19 4.34 -4.16
N VAL A 203 4.52 5.01 -3.23
CA VAL A 203 4.01 4.47 -1.96
C VAL A 203 3.03 3.31 -2.14
N LEU A 204 2.42 3.17 -3.33
CA LEU A 204 1.58 2.04 -3.66
C LEU A 204 2.31 0.69 -3.49
N LEU A 205 3.53 0.58 -4.01
CA LEU A 205 4.33 -0.66 -3.96
C LEU A 205 4.90 -0.92 -2.57
N HIS A 206 5.20 0.14 -1.83
CA HIS A 206 5.69 0.08 -0.46
C HIS A 206 4.62 -0.43 0.52
N GLY A 207 3.37 0.00 0.32
CA GLY A 207 2.21 -0.49 1.07
C GLY A 207 1.99 0.22 2.41
N SER A 208 0.85 0.89 2.56
CA SER A 208 0.51 1.70 3.75
C SER A 208 0.55 0.99 5.11
N TYR A 209 0.54 -0.36 5.15
CA TYR A 209 0.49 -1.14 6.38
C TYR A 209 1.77 -1.94 6.65
N SER A 210 2.75 -1.94 5.73
CA SER A 210 3.88 -2.86 5.76
C SER A 210 4.68 -2.77 7.06
N HIS A 211 5.04 -1.57 7.49
CA HIS A 211 5.75 -1.36 8.76
C HIS A 211 4.94 -1.86 9.97
N ARG A 212 3.66 -1.53 10.04
CA ARG A 212 2.79 -1.93 11.17
C ARG A 212 2.60 -3.44 11.23
N LEU A 213 2.48 -4.10 10.09
CA LEU A 213 2.36 -5.55 10.01
C LEU A 213 3.67 -6.24 10.43
N LEU A 214 4.83 -5.74 9.99
CA LEU A 214 6.10 -6.31 10.44
C LEU A 214 6.32 -6.12 11.94
N LEU A 215 5.98 -4.95 12.48
CA LEU A 215 6.05 -4.67 13.91
C LEU A 215 5.06 -5.51 14.72
N GLU A 216 3.86 -5.79 14.20
CA GLU A 216 2.92 -6.73 14.83
C GLU A 216 3.50 -8.15 14.88
N ALA A 217 4.16 -8.60 13.80
CA ALA A 217 4.84 -9.89 13.79
C ALA A 217 5.98 -9.96 14.82
N PHE A 218 6.79 -8.90 14.94
CA PHE A 218 7.79 -8.80 16.00
C PHE A 218 7.16 -8.84 17.38
N ALA A 219 6.10 -8.08 17.61
CA ALA A 219 5.43 -8.01 18.90
C ALA A 219 4.91 -9.38 19.34
N HIS A 220 4.25 -10.10 18.42
CA HIS A 220 3.78 -11.46 18.69
C HIS A 220 4.95 -12.42 18.97
N ALA A 221 6.07 -12.33 18.23
CA ALA A 221 7.25 -13.14 18.48
C ALA A 221 7.94 -12.82 19.83
N ILE A 222 7.95 -11.56 20.25
CA ILE A 222 8.41 -11.13 21.60
C ILE A 222 7.50 -11.71 22.69
N GLU A 223 6.19 -11.76 22.47
CA GLU A 223 5.22 -12.35 23.39
C GLU A 223 5.39 -13.87 23.53
N LYS A 224 5.75 -14.55 22.44
CA LYS A 224 6.11 -15.99 22.44
C LYS A 224 7.51 -16.28 22.98
N GLY A 225 8.33 -15.25 23.22
CA GLY A 225 9.70 -15.39 23.73
C GLY A 225 10.73 -15.78 22.67
N GLU A 226 10.41 -15.62 21.39
CA GLU A 226 11.34 -15.91 20.29
C GLU A 226 12.31 -14.77 19.99
N ILE A 227 11.94 -13.54 20.37
CA ILE A 227 12.82 -12.38 20.40
C ILE A 227 12.96 -11.97 21.87
N ASP A 228 14.19 -12.03 22.39
CA ASP A 228 14.47 -11.67 23.76
C ASP A 228 14.82 -10.18 23.89
N LEU A 229 14.02 -9.49 24.69
CA LEU A 229 14.21 -8.09 25.06
C LEU A 229 14.67 -7.93 26.53
N LYS A 230 15.04 -9.03 27.19
CA LYS A 230 15.61 -8.98 28.55
C LYS A 230 17.01 -8.40 28.51
N LEU A 231 17.27 -7.52 29.46
CA LEU A 231 18.55 -6.88 29.68
C LEU A 231 19.32 -7.63 30.77
N LYS A 232 20.64 -7.49 30.78
CA LYS A 232 21.55 -7.98 31.83
C LYS A 232 21.15 -7.49 33.22
N SER A 233 20.48 -6.33 33.30
CA SER A 233 19.91 -5.78 34.55
C SER A 233 18.68 -6.53 35.07
N GLY A 234 18.13 -7.49 34.31
CA GLY A 234 16.89 -8.20 34.61
C GLY A 234 15.62 -7.46 34.18
N LYS A 235 15.72 -6.20 33.73
CA LYS A 235 14.60 -5.45 33.14
C LYS A 235 14.30 -5.98 31.73
N LYS A 236 13.06 -5.80 31.25
CA LYS A 236 12.66 -6.07 29.86
C LYS A 236 12.36 -4.76 29.15
N LEU A 237 12.94 -4.55 27.97
CA LEU A 237 12.63 -3.42 27.12
C LEU A 237 11.15 -3.48 26.70
N ASN A 238 10.40 -2.40 26.92
CA ASN A 238 9.04 -2.31 26.39
C ASN A 238 9.07 -1.94 24.90
N PHE A 239 7.91 -2.04 24.23
CA PHE A 239 7.86 -1.85 22.78
C PHE A 239 8.16 -0.40 22.34
N VAL A 240 7.75 0.59 23.12
CA VAL A 240 8.07 2.01 22.84
C VAL A 240 9.58 2.28 22.96
N GLN A 241 10.22 1.70 23.97
CA GLN A 241 11.67 1.79 24.12
C GLN A 241 12.39 1.06 22.98
N LEU A 242 11.87 -0.08 22.51
CA LEU A 242 12.40 -0.77 21.34
C LEU A 242 12.32 0.12 20.08
N LEU A 243 11.17 0.73 19.82
CA LEU A 243 11.00 1.66 18.69
C LEU A 243 11.98 2.83 18.77
N SER A 244 12.18 3.39 19.96
CA SER A 244 13.16 4.45 20.20
C SER A 244 14.59 3.99 19.87
N VAL A 245 15.01 2.82 20.34
CA VAL A 245 16.32 2.24 20.01
C VAL A 245 16.48 2.05 18.51
N LEU A 246 15.45 1.54 17.81
CA LEU A 246 15.53 1.26 16.38
C LEU A 246 15.82 2.51 15.53
N VAL A 247 15.23 3.66 15.86
CA VAL A 247 15.39 4.89 15.06
C VAL A 247 16.53 5.79 15.55
N THR A 248 16.90 5.72 16.83
CA THR A 248 17.93 6.60 17.41
C THR A 248 19.35 6.05 17.28
N VAL A 249 19.52 4.72 17.34
CA VAL A 249 20.83 4.08 17.17
C VAL A 249 21.12 3.93 15.68
N LYS A 250 22.30 4.40 15.27
CA LYS A 250 22.74 4.40 13.87
C LYS A 250 24.03 3.62 13.72
N THR A 251 24.28 3.11 12.52
CA THR A 251 25.58 2.54 12.17
C THR A 251 26.56 3.65 11.78
N LYS A 252 27.86 3.32 11.63
CA LYS A 252 28.88 4.23 11.06
C LYS A 252 28.52 4.76 9.67
N ASN A 253 27.73 4.02 8.90
CA ASN A 253 27.24 4.44 7.58
C ASN A 253 25.97 5.30 7.69
N PHE A 254 25.58 5.73 8.89
CA PHE A 254 24.41 6.55 9.20
C PHE A 254 23.04 5.89 8.99
N HIS A 255 22.98 4.60 8.63
CA HIS A 255 21.73 3.83 8.64
C HIS A 255 21.30 3.54 10.07
N SER A 256 20.07 3.89 10.40
CA SER A 256 19.38 3.48 11.62
C SER A 256 19.16 1.96 11.66
N LEU A 257 18.97 1.41 12.86
CA LEU A 257 18.58 0.01 13.01
C LEU A 257 17.19 -0.27 12.41
N TRP A 258 16.32 0.75 12.37
CA TRP A 258 15.03 0.73 11.66
C TRP A 258 15.22 0.46 10.17
N GLU A 259 16.08 1.21 9.47
CA GLU A 259 16.39 1.01 8.05
C GLU A 259 17.03 -0.36 7.79
N MET A 260 17.71 -0.93 8.80
CA MET A 260 18.27 -2.27 8.68
C MET A 260 17.25 -3.38 8.92
N ALA A 261 16.28 -3.21 9.82
CA ALA A 261 15.39 -4.30 10.25
C ALA A 261 13.97 -4.23 9.66
N VAL A 262 13.49 -3.03 9.35
CA VAL A 262 12.07 -2.76 9.04
C VAL A 262 11.88 -2.07 7.69
N ASP A 263 12.83 -1.24 7.28
CA ASP A 263 12.72 -0.37 6.10
C ASP A 263 13.96 -0.48 5.19
N SER A 264 14.32 -1.73 4.84
CA SER A 264 15.52 -2.02 4.07
C SER A 264 15.27 -1.96 2.57
N ILE A 265 15.85 -0.97 1.91
CA ILE A 265 15.84 -0.81 0.46
C ILE A 265 16.82 -1.78 -0.23
N GLU A 266 17.91 -2.16 0.45
CA GLU A 266 18.93 -3.03 -0.14
C GLU A 266 18.39 -4.41 -0.54
N ASP A 267 17.40 -4.93 0.18
CA ASP A 267 16.80 -6.24 -0.14
C ASP A 267 15.99 -6.23 -1.44
N SER A 268 15.41 -5.09 -1.81
CA SER A 268 14.72 -4.91 -3.10
C SER A 268 15.68 -4.48 -4.22
N GLU A 269 16.82 -3.88 -3.88
CA GLU A 269 17.80 -3.40 -4.87
C GLU A 269 18.91 -4.41 -5.24
N ARG A 270 19.29 -5.33 -4.33
CA ARG A 270 20.36 -6.32 -4.56
C ARG A 270 20.01 -7.42 -5.57
N ALA A 271 18.78 -7.44 -6.11
CA ALA A 271 18.38 -8.32 -7.21
C ALA A 271 18.84 -7.82 -8.60
N SER A 272 20.17 -7.69 -8.77
CA SER A 272 20.92 -7.86 -10.03
C SER A 272 20.94 -6.77 -11.12
N ASN A 273 21.89 -6.95 -12.06
CA ASN A 273 21.98 -6.28 -13.37
C ASN A 273 20.75 -6.49 -14.28
N ALA A 274 19.82 -7.37 -13.88
CA ALA A 274 18.57 -7.70 -14.55
C ALA A 274 17.40 -7.55 -13.55
N PRO A 275 16.96 -6.31 -13.24
CA PRO A 275 16.05 -6.04 -12.13
C PRO A 275 14.69 -6.74 -12.22
N LEU A 276 14.28 -7.19 -13.41
CA LEU A 276 13.02 -7.90 -13.67
C LEU A 276 13.16 -9.43 -13.72
N ASP A 277 14.35 -9.97 -13.44
CA ASP A 277 14.55 -11.42 -13.34
C ASP A 277 14.10 -11.92 -11.97
N SER A 278 12.86 -12.39 -11.94
CA SER A 278 12.19 -13.05 -10.82
C SER A 278 12.98 -14.15 -10.14
N ARG A 279 13.90 -14.81 -10.84
CA ARG A 279 14.74 -15.87 -10.25
C ARG A 279 15.74 -15.33 -9.22
N GLN A 280 15.96 -14.03 -9.21
CA GLN A 280 16.94 -13.35 -8.37
C GLN A 280 16.28 -12.59 -7.21
N PHE A 281 14.95 -12.66 -7.08
CA PHE A 281 14.24 -11.95 -6.03
C PHE A 281 14.59 -12.53 -4.65
N SER A 282 14.87 -11.64 -3.71
CA SER A 282 14.97 -11.94 -2.28
C SER A 282 13.59 -11.72 -1.65
N PHE A 283 13.12 -12.66 -0.85
CA PHE A 283 11.84 -12.55 -0.13
C PHE A 283 12.01 -12.06 1.32
N SER A 284 13.05 -11.26 1.59
CA SER A 284 13.26 -10.66 2.92
C SER A 284 12.18 -9.62 3.22
N CYS A 285 11.45 -9.81 4.32
CA CYS A 285 10.40 -8.91 4.78
C CYS A 285 10.94 -7.62 5.41
N ARG A 286 12.27 -7.47 5.56
CA ARG A 286 12.87 -6.19 5.97
C ARG A 286 12.62 -5.09 4.95
N SER A 287 12.41 -5.46 3.68
CA SER A 287 11.96 -4.51 2.66
C SER A 287 10.43 -4.41 2.69
N PRO A 288 9.85 -3.23 2.94
CA PRO A 288 8.41 -3.02 2.89
C PRO A 288 7.82 -3.31 1.50
N PHE A 289 8.58 -3.08 0.42
CA PHE A 289 8.18 -3.42 -0.95
C PHE A 289 8.04 -4.93 -1.16
N VAL A 290 8.96 -5.70 -0.58
CA VAL A 290 8.95 -7.18 -0.65
C VAL A 290 7.87 -7.74 0.27
N LEU A 291 7.74 -7.24 1.50
CA LEU A 291 6.68 -7.66 2.42
C LEU A 291 5.29 -7.39 1.83
N ASN A 292 5.06 -6.19 1.30
CA ASN A 292 3.79 -5.87 0.64
C ASN A 292 3.55 -6.79 -0.56
N SER A 293 4.56 -7.05 -1.39
CA SER A 293 4.49 -8.00 -2.51
C SER A 293 4.09 -9.41 -2.05
N LEU A 294 4.74 -9.93 -1.00
CA LEU A 294 4.45 -11.24 -0.41
C LEU A 294 3.00 -11.32 0.06
N LEU A 295 2.53 -10.31 0.78
CA LEU A 295 1.16 -10.28 1.29
C LEU A 295 0.13 -10.17 0.16
N LEU A 296 0.38 -9.35 -0.86
CA LEU A 296 -0.54 -9.15 -1.99
C LEU A 296 -0.58 -10.35 -2.94
N CYS A 297 0.56 -10.94 -3.27
CA CYS A 297 0.68 -11.94 -4.34
C CYS A 297 0.64 -13.38 -3.82
N PHE A 298 1.05 -13.60 -2.57
CA PHE A 298 1.28 -14.94 -2.02
C PHE A 298 0.74 -15.14 -0.60
N GLY A 299 -0.08 -14.22 -0.07
CA GLY A 299 -0.55 -14.32 1.31
C GLY A 299 -1.35 -15.61 1.56
N LYS A 300 -2.20 -16.06 0.63
CA LYS A 300 -2.90 -17.36 0.73
C LYS A 300 -1.92 -18.53 0.85
N GLU A 301 -0.90 -18.58 0.00
CA GLU A 301 0.16 -19.60 0.04
C GLU A 301 0.93 -19.59 1.37
N LEU A 302 1.08 -18.41 1.97
CA LEU A 302 1.71 -18.20 3.28
C LEU A 302 0.74 -18.46 4.47
N GLY A 303 -0.52 -18.80 4.20
CA GLY A 303 -1.54 -19.03 5.22
C GLY A 303 -2.12 -17.74 5.83
N LEU A 304 -2.13 -16.66 5.05
CA LEU A 304 -2.68 -15.34 5.36
C LEU A 304 -3.72 -14.87 4.29
N PRO A 305 -4.77 -15.67 4.01
CA PRO A 305 -5.71 -15.36 2.94
C PRO A 305 -6.53 -14.09 3.20
N ASN A 306 -6.85 -13.77 4.46
CA ASN A 306 -7.70 -12.62 4.78
C ASN A 306 -6.95 -11.30 4.62
N LEU A 307 -5.70 -11.26 5.09
CA LEU A 307 -4.77 -10.16 4.88
C LEU A 307 -4.49 -9.95 3.40
N GLN A 308 -4.20 -11.02 2.64
CA GLN A 308 -3.97 -10.90 1.19
C GLN A 308 -5.13 -10.18 0.52
N MET A 309 -6.34 -10.68 0.74
CA MET A 309 -7.54 -10.17 0.11
C MET A 309 -7.87 -8.74 0.52
N TYR A 310 -7.75 -8.42 1.81
CA TYR A 310 -7.94 -7.06 2.30
C TYR A 310 -6.95 -6.09 1.67
N LEU A 311 -5.66 -6.45 1.65
CA LEU A 311 -4.60 -5.60 1.13
C LEU A 311 -4.69 -5.47 -0.40
N LEU A 312 -5.04 -6.55 -1.10
CA LEU A 312 -5.23 -6.59 -2.56
C LEU A 312 -6.37 -5.69 -3.02
N ASP A 313 -7.53 -5.73 -2.36
CA ASP A 313 -8.61 -4.75 -2.59
C ASP A 313 -8.11 -3.30 -2.40
N SER A 314 -7.29 -3.08 -1.37
CA SER A 314 -6.71 -1.77 -1.08
C SER A 314 -5.70 -1.32 -2.13
N HIS A 315 -4.96 -2.25 -2.73
CA HIS A 315 -4.06 -2.01 -3.86
C HIS A 315 -4.85 -1.67 -5.12
N TYR A 316 -5.83 -2.49 -5.48
CA TYR A 316 -6.65 -2.28 -6.68
C TYR A 316 -7.39 -0.96 -6.66
N LYS A 317 -7.97 -0.56 -5.53
CA LYS A 317 -8.60 0.76 -5.40
C LYS A 317 -7.62 1.90 -5.64
N ALA A 318 -6.45 1.82 -5.03
CA ALA A 318 -5.47 2.88 -5.19
C ALA A 318 -4.97 2.96 -6.65
N ALA A 319 -4.73 1.81 -7.29
CA ALA A 319 -4.33 1.74 -8.68
C ALA A 319 -5.45 2.20 -9.64
N TYR A 320 -6.72 1.85 -9.38
CA TYR A 320 -7.85 2.31 -10.21
C TYR A 320 -8.09 3.82 -10.08
N GLU A 321 -7.86 4.41 -8.90
CA GLU A 321 -7.85 5.87 -8.78
C GLU A 321 -6.80 6.51 -9.71
N MET A 322 -5.63 5.87 -9.86
CA MET A 322 -4.60 6.32 -10.81
C MET A 322 -5.03 6.13 -12.27
N VAL A 323 -5.64 4.98 -12.60
CA VAL A 323 -6.17 4.68 -13.95
C VAL A 323 -7.20 5.71 -14.38
N LEU A 324 -8.18 6.00 -13.53
CA LEU A 324 -9.26 6.92 -13.84
C LEU A 324 -8.75 8.36 -13.96
N ARG A 325 -7.83 8.77 -13.08
CA ARG A 325 -7.13 10.06 -13.20
C ARG A 325 -6.37 10.19 -14.51
N SER A 326 -5.72 9.12 -14.97
CA SER A 326 -5.08 9.10 -16.28
C SER A 326 -6.09 9.35 -17.40
N LYS A 327 -7.25 8.68 -17.37
CA LYS A 327 -8.32 8.90 -18.35
C LYS A 327 -8.88 10.32 -18.31
N GLU A 328 -9.07 10.91 -17.12
CA GLU A 328 -9.50 12.31 -17.00
C GLU A 328 -8.51 13.27 -17.65
N LYS A 329 -7.19 13.01 -17.52
CA LYS A 329 -6.15 13.83 -18.16
C LYS A 329 -6.11 13.62 -19.67
N MET A 330 -6.26 12.39 -20.16
CA MET A 330 -6.36 12.08 -21.60
C MET A 330 -7.58 12.77 -22.23
N ALA A 331 -8.75 12.66 -21.60
CA ALA A 331 -9.98 13.31 -22.08
C ALA A 331 -9.83 14.83 -22.18
N LYS A 332 -9.21 15.47 -21.18
CA LYS A 332 -8.89 16.91 -21.23
C LYS A 332 -7.97 17.26 -22.40
N ARG A 333 -6.95 16.44 -22.69
CA ARG A 333 -6.02 16.64 -23.82
C ARG A 333 -6.74 16.50 -25.16
N GLU A 334 -7.63 15.52 -25.28
CA GLU A 334 -8.42 15.24 -26.48
C GLU A 334 -9.66 16.13 -26.61
N ARG A 335 -9.94 16.99 -25.63
CA ARG A 335 -11.13 17.85 -25.54
C ARG A 335 -12.45 17.07 -25.56
N LEU A 336 -12.45 15.92 -24.89
CA LEU A 336 -13.64 15.11 -24.65
C LEU A 336 -14.36 15.57 -23.37
N ASP A 337 -15.70 15.50 -23.38
CA ASP A 337 -16.53 15.94 -22.25
C ASP A 337 -16.48 14.97 -21.06
N ASN A 338 -16.16 13.69 -21.30
CA ASN A 338 -16.16 12.67 -20.25
C ASN A 338 -15.03 11.65 -20.47
N TYR A 339 -14.33 11.27 -19.38
CA TYR A 339 -13.25 10.29 -19.40
C TYR A 339 -13.68 8.87 -19.80
N LEU A 340 -14.98 8.56 -19.76
CA LEU A 340 -15.55 7.31 -20.27
C LEU A 340 -15.47 7.21 -21.79
N GLN A 341 -15.27 8.33 -22.50
CA GLN A 341 -15.09 8.35 -23.95
C GLN A 341 -13.68 7.92 -24.39
N ILE A 342 -12.74 7.77 -23.44
CA ILE A 342 -11.41 7.23 -23.72
C ILE A 342 -11.50 5.72 -23.95
N ASP A 343 -11.34 5.32 -25.21
CA ASP A 343 -11.37 3.93 -25.70
C ASP A 343 -10.03 3.21 -25.47
N ILE A 344 -9.55 3.26 -24.23
CA ILE A 344 -8.37 2.50 -23.77
C ILE A 344 -8.82 1.62 -22.60
N PRO A 345 -8.58 0.30 -22.63
CA PRO A 345 -8.93 -0.59 -21.53
C PRO A 345 -8.26 -0.17 -20.21
N ASN A 346 -9.01 -0.21 -19.10
CA ASN A 346 -8.47 0.14 -17.77
C ASN A 346 -7.28 -0.76 -17.39
N GLU A 347 -7.32 -2.03 -17.79
CA GLU A 347 -6.24 -3.01 -17.58
C GLU A 347 -4.94 -2.57 -18.25
N ARG A 348 -5.02 -2.02 -19.47
CA ARG A 348 -3.85 -1.49 -20.20
C ARG A 348 -3.23 -0.31 -19.47
N ILE A 349 -4.05 0.64 -19.01
CA ILE A 349 -3.56 1.79 -18.23
C ILE A 349 -2.98 1.33 -16.89
N TYR A 350 -3.61 0.35 -16.23
CA TYR A 350 -3.10 -0.25 -15.00
C TYR A 350 -1.70 -0.82 -15.21
N GLU A 351 -1.51 -1.63 -16.26
CA GLU A 351 -0.21 -2.24 -16.57
C GLU A 351 0.86 -1.17 -16.84
N ARG A 352 0.52 -0.08 -17.55
CA ARG A 352 1.44 1.05 -17.75
C ARG A 352 1.80 1.78 -16.47
N CYS A 353 0.85 1.96 -15.54
CA CYS A 353 1.15 2.50 -14.22
C CYS A 353 2.12 1.58 -13.46
N MET A 354 1.89 0.26 -13.49
CA MET A 354 2.75 -0.71 -12.80
C MET A 354 4.12 -0.83 -13.46
N GLU A 355 4.22 -0.72 -14.79
CA GLU A 355 5.48 -0.60 -15.54
C GLU A 355 6.29 0.58 -15.01
N TYR A 356 5.66 1.76 -14.97
CA TYR A 356 6.32 2.97 -14.48
C TYR A 356 6.84 2.80 -13.05
N PHE A 357 6.05 2.19 -12.16
CA PHE A 357 6.48 1.94 -10.78
C PHE A 357 7.57 0.88 -10.66
N SER A 358 7.63 -0.09 -11.57
CA SER A 358 8.58 -1.21 -11.52
C SER A 358 9.92 -0.92 -12.20
N THR A 359 9.96 -0.07 -13.23
CA THR A 359 11.16 0.12 -14.08
C THR A 359 11.75 1.52 -14.03
N MET A 360 10.94 2.56 -13.87
CA MET A 360 11.39 3.96 -13.96
C MET A 360 11.88 4.52 -12.61
N ALA A 361 12.05 3.64 -11.62
CA ALA A 361 12.66 3.95 -10.33
C ALA A 361 14.17 3.75 -10.37
N GLU A 362 14.92 4.83 -10.53
CA GLU A 362 16.40 4.81 -10.45
C GLU A 362 16.87 4.19 -9.12
N SER A 363 16.16 4.48 -8.02
CA SER A 363 16.28 3.79 -6.73
C SER A 363 14.91 3.69 -6.03
N TYR A 364 14.73 2.68 -5.17
CA TYR A 364 13.55 2.59 -4.30
C TYR A 364 13.66 3.53 -3.08
N GLY A 365 14.86 4.08 -2.82
CA GLY A 365 15.14 4.92 -1.67
C GLY A 365 14.76 6.40 -1.79
N GLU A 366 14.65 6.93 -3.01
CA GLU A 366 14.11 8.28 -3.19
C GLU A 366 12.58 8.23 -3.31
N VAL A 367 11.91 8.38 -2.16
CA VAL A 367 10.48 8.67 -2.10
C VAL A 367 10.28 10.10 -2.64
N GLY A 368 10.37 10.28 -3.95
CA GLY A 368 10.12 11.58 -4.59
C GLY A 368 9.89 11.47 -6.09
N GLY A 369 8.66 11.62 -6.56
CA GLY A 369 8.41 11.68 -7.99
C GLY A 369 6.96 11.98 -8.33
N MET A 370 6.70 13.13 -8.95
CA MET A 370 5.40 13.43 -9.54
C MET A 370 5.24 12.56 -10.79
N THR A 371 4.40 11.53 -10.71
CA THR A 371 4.00 10.75 -11.88
C THR A 371 2.76 11.39 -12.52
N PRO A 372 2.51 11.19 -13.81
CA PRO A 372 1.36 11.76 -14.49
C PRO A 372 0.02 11.22 -13.96
N PHE A 373 0.03 10.15 -13.16
CA PHE A 373 -1.15 9.47 -12.65
C PHE A 373 -1.24 9.45 -11.11
N THR A 374 -0.31 10.07 -10.39
CA THR A 374 -0.40 10.33 -8.93
C THR A 374 -1.01 11.71 -8.64
N ILE A 375 -1.38 11.95 -7.39
CA ILE A 375 -1.83 13.27 -6.90
C ILE A 375 -0.62 14.11 -6.53
N ASP A 376 -0.70 15.42 -6.74
CA ASP A 376 0.28 16.38 -6.23
C ASP A 376 0.28 16.40 -4.69
N GLU A 377 1.46 16.58 -4.08
CA GLU A 377 1.56 16.60 -2.61
C GLU A 377 0.77 17.77 -2.02
N LEU A 378 0.81 18.96 -2.62
CA LEU A 378 0.11 20.15 -2.13
C LEU A 378 -1.41 19.99 -2.21
N ASP A 379 -1.90 19.39 -3.29
CA ASP A 379 -3.33 19.06 -3.43
C ASP A 379 -3.79 18.15 -2.29
N MET A 380 -2.99 17.15 -1.93
CA MET A 380 -3.30 16.26 -0.83
C MET A 380 -3.18 16.95 0.55
N LEU A 381 -2.22 17.86 0.72
CA LEU A 381 -2.02 18.60 1.97
C LEU A 381 -3.12 19.63 2.25
N SER A 382 -3.87 20.04 1.22
CA SER A 382 -5.01 20.96 1.31
C SER A 382 -6.37 20.26 1.45
N ASP A 383 -6.40 18.93 1.38
CA ASP A 383 -7.62 18.12 1.53
C ASP A 383 -8.18 18.24 2.96
N SER A 384 -9.41 18.75 3.08
CA SER A 384 -10.10 19.00 4.34
C SER A 384 -10.36 17.75 5.18
N ARG A 385 -10.19 16.54 4.61
CA ARG A 385 -10.27 15.26 5.33
C ARG A 385 -9.02 14.98 6.16
N TYR A 386 -8.00 15.82 6.09
CA TYR A 386 -6.75 15.68 6.82
C TYR A 386 -6.52 16.89 7.73
N LEU A 387 -6.21 16.62 9.00
CA LEU A 387 -5.80 17.64 9.96
C LEU A 387 -4.28 17.69 10.04
N SER A 388 -3.74 18.88 10.26
CA SER A 388 -2.33 19.06 10.58
C SER A 388 -1.98 18.32 11.87
N SER A 389 -0.73 17.89 11.95
CA SER A 389 -0.15 17.35 13.18
C SER A 389 0.99 18.26 13.66
N PHE A 390 1.38 18.10 14.92
CA PHE A 390 2.47 18.89 15.49
C PHE A 390 3.86 18.48 14.99
N TRP A 391 4.00 17.31 14.35
CA TRP A 391 5.28 16.82 13.82
C TRP A 391 5.69 17.50 12.51
N GLY A 392 4.75 18.14 11.80
CA GLY A 392 5.06 18.90 10.59
C GLY A 392 3.96 18.86 9.52
N PRO A 393 4.15 19.57 8.40
CA PRO A 393 3.15 19.68 7.34
C PRO A 393 2.88 18.34 6.64
N SER A 394 3.91 17.54 6.35
CA SER A 394 3.77 16.25 5.65
C SER A 394 3.28 15.11 6.55
N VAL A 395 3.02 15.37 7.84
CA VAL A 395 2.43 14.43 8.80
C VAL A 395 1.02 14.89 9.13
N ARG A 396 0.01 14.10 8.76
CA ARG A 396 -1.40 14.45 8.90
C ARG A 396 -2.17 13.43 9.72
N MET A 397 -3.27 13.83 10.32
CA MET A 397 -4.26 12.92 10.90
C MET A 397 -5.46 12.85 9.96
N LYS A 398 -5.88 11.65 9.56
CA LYS A 398 -7.09 11.51 8.74
C LYS A 398 -8.33 11.64 9.63
N ILE A 399 -9.22 12.55 9.29
CA ILE A 399 -10.55 12.63 9.90
C ILE A 399 -11.34 11.43 9.40
N SER A 400 -11.62 10.49 10.29
CA SER A 400 -12.49 9.37 9.99
C SER A 400 -13.93 9.86 9.90
N SER A 401 -14.62 9.61 8.79
CA SER A 401 -16.06 9.83 8.70
C SER A 401 -16.79 8.92 9.70
N PRO A 402 -17.80 9.41 10.45
CA PRO A 402 -18.40 8.67 11.57
C PRO A 402 -19.07 7.33 11.24
N GLN A 403 -19.35 7.06 9.95
CA GLN A 403 -19.98 5.81 9.52
C GLN A 403 -19.39 5.38 8.17
N GLN A 404 -18.41 4.49 8.19
CA GLN A 404 -17.99 3.80 6.97
C GLN A 404 -18.87 2.57 6.80
N GLN A 405 -19.84 2.64 5.89
CA GLN A 405 -20.64 1.48 5.49
C GLN A 405 -19.70 0.33 5.09
N THR A 406 -20.05 -0.90 5.48
CA THR A 406 -19.38 -2.13 5.06
C THR A 406 -20.13 -2.79 3.90
N GLY A 407 -19.51 -3.77 3.22
CA GLY A 407 -20.12 -4.50 2.09
C GLY A 407 -19.32 -4.39 0.80
N THR A 408 -20.01 -4.16 -0.33
CA THR A 408 -19.39 -4.08 -1.66
C THR A 408 -19.90 -2.87 -2.44
N TYR A 409 -19.06 -2.32 -3.32
CA TYR A 409 -19.48 -1.38 -4.36
C TYR A 409 -20.10 -2.14 -5.54
N SER A 410 -21.01 -1.49 -6.27
CA SER A 410 -21.62 -2.06 -7.48
C SER A 410 -20.65 -2.15 -8.65
N SER A 411 -19.71 -1.19 -8.75
CA SER A 411 -18.69 -1.12 -9.81
C SER A 411 -17.48 -0.28 -9.38
N TRP A 412 -16.41 -0.33 -10.18
CA TRP A 412 -15.25 0.57 -10.05
C TRP A 412 -15.62 2.05 -10.19
N THR A 413 -16.52 2.39 -11.11
CA THR A 413 -17.05 3.75 -11.27
C THR A 413 -17.80 4.21 -10.02
N GLY A 414 -18.66 3.35 -9.45
CA GLY A 414 -19.38 3.66 -8.22
C GLY A 414 -18.44 3.84 -7.02
N PHE A 415 -17.34 3.08 -6.96
CA PHE A 415 -16.28 3.33 -5.99
C PHE A 415 -15.64 4.71 -6.17
N PHE A 416 -15.23 5.06 -7.40
CA PHE A 416 -14.55 6.32 -7.68
C PHE A 416 -15.44 7.53 -7.41
N GLN A 417 -16.70 7.50 -7.86
CA GLN A 417 -17.68 8.56 -7.60
C GLN A 417 -17.92 8.76 -6.10
N SER A 418 -17.87 7.71 -5.27
CA SER A 418 -17.99 7.86 -3.80
C SER A 418 -16.83 8.62 -3.14
N LYS A 419 -15.73 8.87 -3.87
CA LYS A 419 -14.56 9.63 -3.41
C LYS A 419 -14.54 11.07 -3.91
N SER A 420 -15.22 11.34 -5.02
CA SER A 420 -15.28 12.66 -5.63
C SER A 420 -16.40 13.49 -5.01
N PRO A 421 -16.17 14.77 -4.67
CA PRO A 421 -17.23 15.67 -4.20
C PRO A 421 -18.19 16.12 -5.32
N VAL A 422 -17.95 15.68 -6.56
CA VAL A 422 -18.72 16.06 -7.75
C VAL A 422 -19.65 14.91 -8.12
N GLU A 423 -20.95 15.08 -7.89
CA GLU A 423 -21.97 14.25 -8.54
C GLU A 423 -22.00 14.61 -10.02
N GLU A 424 -21.50 13.70 -10.88
CA GLU A 424 -21.79 13.79 -12.30
C GLU A 424 -23.29 13.50 -12.52
N ARG A 425 -24.00 14.47 -13.10
CA ARG A 425 -25.35 14.26 -13.59
C ARG A 425 -25.29 13.20 -14.68
N VAL A 426 -25.80 12.01 -14.38
CA VAL A 426 -26.11 11.00 -15.39
C VAL A 426 -26.94 11.69 -16.48
N PRO A 427 -26.58 11.59 -17.77
CA PRO A 427 -27.44 12.10 -18.84
C PRO A 427 -28.75 11.33 -18.74
N SER A 428 -29.82 12.01 -18.35
CA SER A 428 -31.15 11.42 -18.34
C SER A 428 -31.44 10.92 -19.74
N GLU A 429 -31.78 9.63 -19.86
CA GLU A 429 -32.33 9.06 -21.08
C GLU A 429 -33.35 10.04 -21.67
N SER A 430 -33.15 10.37 -22.93
CA SER A 430 -34.04 11.18 -23.73
C SER A 430 -35.47 10.63 -23.63
N ARG A 431 -36.29 11.22 -22.76
CA ARG A 431 -37.74 11.15 -22.89
C ARG A 431 -38.06 11.85 -24.20
N LYS A 432 -38.23 11.06 -25.25
CA LYS A 432 -38.93 11.51 -26.46
C LYS A 432 -40.23 12.16 -25.99
N HIS A 433 -40.38 13.44 -26.30
CA HIS A 433 -41.66 14.12 -26.22
C HIS A 433 -42.65 13.37 -27.12
N GLU A 434 -43.52 12.57 -26.52
CA GLU A 434 -44.82 12.32 -27.12
C GLU A 434 -45.63 13.60 -26.94
N LEU A 435 -45.88 14.28 -28.07
CA LEU A 435 -46.87 15.34 -28.18
C LEU A 435 -48.24 14.78 -27.79
N PRO A 436 -48.97 15.41 -26.85
CA PRO A 436 -50.39 15.14 -26.69
C PRO A 436 -51.13 15.69 -27.91
N LYS A 437 -51.96 14.84 -28.51
CA LYS A 437 -52.93 15.23 -29.54
C LYS A 437 -53.96 16.20 -28.94
N SER A 438 -54.31 17.17 -29.77
CA SER A 438 -55.39 18.14 -29.66
C SER A 438 -56.75 17.52 -29.31
N GLU A 439 -57.50 18.17 -28.41
CA GLU A 439 -58.95 18.35 -28.52
C GLU A 439 -59.30 19.78 -28.07
N GLU A 440 -60.32 20.32 -28.74
CA GLU A 440 -60.74 21.71 -28.87
C GLU A 440 -61.55 22.21 -27.64
N ASP A 441 -61.47 23.51 -27.34
CA ASP A 441 -62.59 24.47 -27.49
C ASP A 441 -62.34 25.80 -26.73
N ASP A 442 -62.39 26.89 -27.52
CA ASP A 442 -63.06 28.18 -27.31
C ASP A 442 -63.18 28.79 -25.89
N ASP A 443 -62.56 29.96 -25.68
CA ASP A 443 -63.21 31.27 -25.91
C ASP A 443 -62.42 32.45 -25.30
N ALA A 444 -62.36 33.54 -26.09
CA ALA A 444 -62.34 34.98 -25.72
C ALA A 444 -61.24 35.52 -24.77
N GLU A 445 -60.66 36.72 -24.89
CA GLU A 445 -60.76 37.87 -25.79
C GLU A 445 -59.68 38.88 -25.31
N GLU A 446 -59.17 39.71 -26.23
CA GLU A 446 -58.72 41.12 -26.00
C GLU A 446 -57.60 41.44 -24.97
N GLN A 447 -56.67 42.38 -25.15
CA GLN A 447 -56.34 43.36 -26.17
C GLN A 447 -54.98 43.99 -25.76
N LEU A 448 -54.21 44.43 -26.75
CA LEU A 448 -53.42 45.67 -26.77
C LEU A 448 -52.20 45.88 -25.82
N ASN A 449 -51.04 45.94 -26.48
CA ASN A 449 -50.15 47.12 -26.56
C ASN A 449 -49.94 47.99 -25.29
N LYS A 450 -48.68 48.04 -24.82
CA LYS A 450 -47.86 49.27 -24.95
C LYS A 450 -46.41 49.07 -24.49
N LYS A 451 -45.51 49.51 -25.36
CA LYS A 451 -44.15 49.98 -25.05
C LYS A 451 -44.15 51.00 -23.89
N SER A 452 -43.08 50.98 -23.09
CA SER A 452 -42.08 52.06 -22.98
C SER A 452 -41.58 52.28 -21.55
N LYS A 453 -40.23 52.26 -21.41
CA LYS A 453 -39.38 53.03 -20.50
C LYS A 453 -39.70 53.04 -18.99
N TYR A 454 -38.78 52.50 -18.19
CA TYR A 454 -37.72 53.29 -17.53
C TYR A 454 -36.45 52.46 -17.40
#